data_AF-A0A4R1QKX8-F1
#
_entry.id   AF-A0A4R1QKX8-F1
#
_cell.length_a   1.000
_cell.length_b   1.000
_cell.length_c   1.000
_cell.angle_alpha   90.00
_cell.angle_beta   90.00
_cell.angle_gamma   90.00
#
_symmetry.space_group_name_H-M   'P 1'
#
loop_
_entity.id
_entity.type
_entity.pdbx_description
1 polymer ?
#
loop_
_entity_poly.entity_id
_entity_poly.type
_entity_poly.pdbx_seq_one_letter_code
_entity_poly.pdbx_strand_id
1 'polypeptide(L)'
;MYKPHTIEQFKVQQFLEHTFAIDHFLVSPLSRTALMLEDKDGERIAFSFSDNEVREIPIPPAADLEKVKAFIRQFHALDPKPHLRTFEEITRWWLDHPNPLTYQQALGLSDELYRRFLSHPMIDDEDAWRMASSGLVSEDGYRDIQLWYFNGNSFTCWLGPLGVDGTGNLYALTFNYGTPRARELRFYLLDDYYRDMNHIL
;
A
#
# COMPACT_ATOMS: atom_id res chain seq x y z
N MET A 1 -7.65 -8.68 1.03
CA MET A 1 -8.46 -8.80 -0.21
C MET A 1 -9.16 -7.48 -0.49
N TYR A 2 -9.02 -6.95 -1.71
CA TYR A 2 -9.62 -5.69 -2.15
C TYR A 2 -11.15 -5.75 -2.09
N LYS A 3 -11.78 -4.62 -1.76
CA LYS A 3 -13.24 -4.46 -1.74
C LYS A 3 -13.65 -3.50 -2.87
N PRO A 4 -14.60 -3.86 -3.75
CA PRO A 4 -15.14 -2.96 -4.75
C PRO A 4 -15.79 -1.74 -4.15
N HIS A 5 -15.63 -0.63 -4.85
CA HIS A 5 -16.19 0.67 -4.48
C HIS A 5 -17.30 1.11 -5.44
N THR A 6 -17.52 0.38 -6.54
CA THR A 6 -18.55 0.67 -7.54
C THR A 6 -19.35 -0.59 -7.87
N ILE A 7 -20.55 -0.39 -8.41
CA ILE A 7 -21.41 -1.50 -8.87
C ILE A 7 -20.72 -2.28 -10.00
N GLU A 8 -20.03 -1.57 -10.89
CA GLU A 8 -19.30 -2.15 -12.01
C GLU A 8 -18.14 -3.02 -11.52
N GLN A 9 -17.33 -2.53 -10.59
CA GLN A 9 -16.28 -3.34 -9.97
C GLN A 9 -16.87 -4.55 -9.22
N PHE A 10 -18.01 -4.39 -8.54
CA PHE A 10 -18.68 -5.50 -7.88
C PHE A 10 -19.09 -6.59 -8.88
N LYS A 11 -19.66 -6.21 -10.03
CA LYS A 11 -20.00 -7.16 -11.10
C LYS A 11 -18.75 -7.85 -11.67
N VAL A 12 -17.65 -7.12 -11.85
CA VAL A 12 -16.37 -7.72 -12.25
C VAL A 12 -15.91 -8.70 -11.17
N GLN A 13 -15.90 -8.32 -9.89
CA GLN A 13 -15.49 -9.21 -8.80
C GLN A 13 -16.32 -10.49 -8.79
N GLN A 14 -17.65 -10.39 -8.91
CA GLN A 14 -18.50 -11.58 -8.99
C GLN A 14 -18.09 -12.48 -10.15
N PHE A 15 -17.87 -11.93 -11.35
CA PHE A 15 -17.39 -12.71 -12.47
C PHE A 15 -16.05 -13.42 -12.15
N LEU A 16 -15.12 -12.72 -11.50
CA LEU A 16 -13.81 -13.28 -11.15
C LEU A 16 -13.94 -14.43 -10.14
N GLU A 17 -14.78 -14.28 -9.12
CA GLU A 17 -15.05 -15.32 -8.11
C GLU A 17 -15.66 -16.59 -8.72
N HIS A 18 -16.47 -16.45 -9.78
CA HIS A 18 -17.09 -17.60 -10.46
C HIS A 18 -16.15 -18.27 -11.48
N THR A 19 -15.19 -17.52 -12.03
CA THR A 19 -14.36 -17.97 -13.18
C THR A 19 -12.97 -18.42 -12.74
N PHE A 20 -12.42 -17.83 -11.70
CA PHE A 20 -11.06 -18.06 -11.22
C PHE A 20 -11.05 -18.52 -9.76
N ALA A 21 -10.01 -19.25 -9.38
CA ALA A 21 -9.71 -19.53 -7.98
C ALA A 21 -9.07 -18.27 -7.34
N ILE A 22 -9.92 -17.28 -7.03
CA ILE A 22 -9.51 -15.90 -6.70
C ILE A 22 -8.56 -15.81 -5.49
N ASP A 23 -8.58 -16.78 -4.59
CA ASP A 23 -7.69 -16.88 -3.43
C ASP A 23 -6.21 -17.02 -3.82
N HIS A 24 -5.91 -17.39 -5.07
CA HIS A 24 -4.55 -17.48 -5.60
C HIS A 24 -4.06 -16.21 -6.31
N PHE A 25 -4.89 -15.15 -6.35
CA PHE A 25 -4.58 -13.93 -7.09
C PHE A 25 -4.67 -12.70 -6.18
N LEU A 26 -3.83 -11.70 -6.49
CA LEU A 26 -4.03 -10.35 -6.00
C LEU A 26 -5.07 -9.67 -6.87
N VAL A 27 -6.07 -9.06 -6.24
CA VAL A 27 -7.11 -8.29 -6.92
C VAL A 27 -6.85 -6.81 -6.64
N SER A 28 -6.81 -5.99 -7.69
CA SER A 28 -6.72 -4.54 -7.54
C SER A 28 -7.56 -3.78 -8.57
N PRO A 29 -7.99 -2.55 -8.27
CA PRO A 29 -8.75 -1.75 -9.21
C PRO A 29 -7.85 -1.13 -10.28
N LEU A 30 -8.34 -1.08 -11.51
CA LEU A 30 -7.75 -0.32 -12.61
C LEU A 30 -8.53 0.96 -12.92
N SER A 31 -9.83 0.94 -12.67
CA SER A 31 -10.72 2.09 -12.85
C SER A 31 -12.01 1.86 -12.06
N ARG A 32 -12.96 2.79 -12.17
CA ARG A 32 -14.33 2.62 -11.68
C ARG A 32 -15.06 1.41 -12.24
N THR A 33 -14.64 0.88 -13.38
CA THR A 33 -15.35 -0.20 -14.08
C THR A 33 -14.52 -1.46 -14.22
N ALA A 34 -13.27 -1.45 -13.76
CA ALA A 34 -12.32 -2.51 -14.06
C ALA A 34 -11.48 -2.95 -12.85
N LEU A 35 -11.21 -4.25 -12.80
CA LEU A 35 -10.31 -4.90 -11.85
C LEU A 35 -9.20 -5.65 -12.62
N MET A 36 -8.06 -5.82 -11.96
CA MET A 36 -6.92 -6.59 -12.42
C MET A 36 -6.66 -7.75 -11.45
N LEU A 37 -6.37 -8.91 -12.01
CA LEU A 37 -5.77 -10.04 -11.32
C LEU A 37 -4.26 -10.03 -11.58
N GLU A 38 -3.48 -10.30 -10.53
CA GLU A 38 -2.05 -10.62 -10.61
C GLU A 38 -1.82 -11.97 -9.92
N ASP A 39 -1.11 -12.88 -10.59
CA ASP A 39 -0.72 -14.16 -10.00
C ASP A 39 0.59 -14.06 -9.19
N LYS A 40 1.03 -15.18 -8.62
CA LYS A 40 2.26 -15.26 -7.83
C LYS A 40 3.54 -15.01 -8.64
N ASP A 41 3.50 -15.23 -9.95
CA ASP A 41 4.63 -15.09 -10.86
C ASP A 41 4.68 -13.66 -11.45
N GLY A 42 3.66 -12.84 -11.15
CA GLY A 42 3.55 -11.44 -11.57
C GLY A 42 2.81 -11.26 -12.89
N GLU A 43 2.23 -12.32 -13.45
CA GLU A 43 1.42 -12.25 -14.66
C GLU A 43 0.08 -11.56 -14.35
N ARG A 44 -0.37 -10.71 -15.27
CA ARG A 44 -1.52 -9.82 -15.04
C ARG A 44 -2.55 -9.93 -16.14
N ILE A 45 -3.82 -9.94 -15.74
CA ILE A 45 -4.97 -9.87 -16.64
C ILE A 45 -6.00 -8.91 -16.06
N ALA A 46 -6.72 -8.19 -16.93
CA ALA A 46 -7.66 -7.16 -16.53
C ALA A 46 -9.03 -7.35 -17.16
N PHE A 47 -10.06 -7.01 -16.39
CA PHE A 47 -11.45 -7.15 -16.79
C PHE A 47 -12.20 -5.87 -16.49
N SER A 48 -13.03 -5.42 -17.43
CA SER A 48 -13.94 -4.29 -17.27
C SER A 48 -15.38 -4.71 -17.47
N PHE A 49 -16.29 -4.08 -16.74
CA PHE A 49 -17.71 -4.16 -16.99
C PHE A 49 -18.17 -3.02 -17.90
N SER A 50 -18.75 -3.36 -19.05
CA SER A 50 -19.28 -2.42 -20.04
C SER A 50 -20.36 -3.12 -20.88
N ASP A 51 -21.34 -2.39 -21.42
CA ASP A 51 -22.41 -2.97 -22.24
C ASP A 51 -23.14 -4.15 -21.58
N ASN A 52 -23.28 -4.08 -20.26
CA ASN A 52 -23.87 -5.12 -19.42
C ASN A 52 -23.13 -6.47 -19.40
N GLU A 53 -21.85 -6.50 -19.80
CA GLU A 53 -21.00 -7.68 -19.82
C GLU A 53 -19.63 -7.41 -19.19
N VAL A 54 -18.97 -8.46 -18.71
CA VAL A 54 -17.56 -8.41 -18.30
C VAL A 54 -16.70 -8.85 -19.47
N ARG A 55 -15.69 -8.05 -19.82
CA ARG A 55 -14.76 -8.33 -20.92
C ARG A 55 -13.33 -8.13 -20.47
N GLU A 56 -12.43 -8.95 -20.99
CA GLU A 56 -10.99 -8.72 -20.85
C GLU A 56 -10.60 -7.42 -21.55
N ILE A 57 -9.73 -6.64 -20.91
CA ILE A 57 -9.21 -5.38 -21.45
C ILE A 57 -7.69 -5.35 -21.35
N PRO A 58 -7.01 -4.58 -22.22
CA PRO A 58 -5.58 -4.33 -22.05
C PRO A 58 -5.33 -3.57 -20.74
N ILE A 59 -4.22 -3.89 -20.08
CA ILE A 59 -3.78 -3.18 -18.88
C ILE A 59 -3.21 -1.82 -19.31
N PRO A 60 -3.71 -0.70 -18.76
CA PRO A 60 -3.17 0.61 -19.09
C PRO A 60 -1.71 0.72 -18.61
N PRO A 61 -0.81 1.29 -19.41
CA PRO A 61 0.57 1.50 -18.99
C PRO A 61 0.63 2.49 -17.82
N ALA A 62 1.63 2.34 -16.96
CA ALA A 62 1.87 3.29 -15.89
C ALA A 62 2.21 4.69 -16.45
N ALA A 63 1.83 5.73 -15.71
CA ALA A 63 2.21 7.09 -16.07
C ALA A 63 3.73 7.25 -15.98
N ASP A 64 4.33 7.87 -16.98
CA ASP A 64 5.75 8.26 -16.93
C ASP A 64 5.99 9.38 -15.90
N LEU A 65 7.26 9.60 -15.57
CA LEU A 65 7.66 10.55 -14.53
C LEU A 65 7.18 11.99 -14.82
N GLU A 66 7.14 12.41 -16.08
CA GLU A 66 6.72 13.77 -16.43
C GLU A 66 5.21 13.94 -16.26
N LYS A 67 4.41 12.93 -16.63
CA LYS A 67 2.96 12.89 -16.34
C LYS A 67 2.68 12.88 -14.85
N VAL A 68 3.43 12.09 -14.07
CA VAL A 68 3.29 12.05 -12.60
C VAL A 68 3.57 13.43 -12.01
N LYS A 69 4.69 14.07 -12.37
CA LYS A 69 5.03 15.42 -11.90
C LYS A 69 3.97 16.46 -12.30
N ALA A 70 3.48 16.39 -13.54
CA ALA A 70 2.44 17.30 -14.02
C ALA A 70 1.14 17.14 -13.24
N PHE A 71 0.72 15.89 -12.98
CA PHE A 71 -0.45 15.59 -12.17
C PHE A 71 -0.29 16.10 -10.73
N ILE A 72 0.85 15.84 -10.07
CA ILE A 72 1.10 16.31 -8.69
C ILE A 72 1.02 17.85 -8.61
N ARG A 73 1.56 18.57 -9.60
CA ARG A 73 1.44 20.03 -9.66
C ARG A 73 -0.01 20.49 -9.76
N GLN A 74 -0.82 19.83 -10.60
CA GLN A 74 -2.25 20.14 -10.74
C GLN A 74 -3.02 19.81 -9.47
N PHE A 75 -2.75 18.65 -8.86
CA PHE A 75 -3.35 18.22 -7.61
C PHE A 75 -3.07 19.21 -6.47
N HIS A 76 -1.84 19.70 -6.35
CA HIS A 76 -1.48 20.73 -5.36
C HIS A 76 -2.13 22.10 -5.62
N ALA A 77 -2.59 22.35 -6.85
CA ALA A 77 -3.28 23.58 -7.24
C ALA A 77 -4.81 23.53 -7.06
N LEU A 78 -5.37 22.38 -6.68
CA LEU A 78 -6.81 22.25 -6.41
C LEU A 78 -7.26 23.15 -5.26
N ASP A 79 -8.44 23.76 -5.42
CA ASP A 79 -9.11 24.57 -4.41
C ASP A 79 -10.61 24.18 -4.33
N PRO A 80 -11.09 23.62 -3.21
CA PRO A 80 -10.33 23.32 -1.99
C PRO A 80 -9.34 22.17 -2.18
N LYS A 81 -8.25 22.19 -1.41
CA LYS A 81 -7.28 21.10 -1.39
C LYS A 81 -7.91 19.84 -0.79
N PRO A 82 -7.84 18.69 -1.48
CA PRO A 82 -8.30 17.42 -0.91
C PRO A 82 -7.38 17.02 0.25
N HIS A 83 -8.00 16.61 1.36
CA HIS A 83 -7.28 16.13 2.54
C HIS A 83 -7.38 14.60 2.56
N LEU A 84 -6.46 13.94 1.86
CA LEU A 84 -6.41 12.48 1.74
C LEU A 84 -5.31 11.96 2.67
N ARG A 85 -5.67 11.21 3.71
CA ARG A 85 -4.74 10.70 4.72
C ARG A 85 -4.62 9.19 4.69
N THR A 86 -5.72 8.50 4.42
CA THR A 86 -5.78 7.04 4.41
C THR A 86 -5.79 6.50 2.99
N PHE A 87 -5.41 5.23 2.83
CA PHE A 87 -5.53 4.54 1.55
C PHE A 87 -6.97 4.47 1.06
N GLU A 88 -7.96 4.36 1.95
CA GLU A 88 -9.38 4.39 1.61
C GLU A 88 -9.79 5.75 1.00
N GLU A 89 -9.38 6.86 1.63
CA GLU A 89 -9.66 8.20 1.11
C GLU A 89 -8.99 8.44 -0.25
N ILE A 90 -7.73 8.00 -0.40
CA ILE A 90 -7.02 8.05 -1.67
C ILE A 90 -7.74 7.22 -2.73
N THR A 91 -8.20 6.01 -2.38
CA THR A 91 -8.90 5.10 -3.29
C THR A 91 -10.20 5.71 -3.80
N ARG A 92 -11.02 6.25 -2.90
CA ARG A 92 -12.27 6.92 -3.29
C ARG A 92 -12.02 8.11 -4.19
N TRP A 93 -11.09 8.97 -3.79
CA TRP A 93 -10.75 10.14 -4.59
C TRP A 93 -10.23 9.76 -5.98
N TRP A 94 -9.31 8.79 -6.05
CA TRP A 94 -8.74 8.26 -7.29
C TRP A 94 -9.81 7.67 -8.22
N LEU A 95 -10.82 7.01 -7.67
CA LEU A 95 -11.93 6.47 -8.45
C LEU A 95 -12.90 7.57 -8.94
N ASP A 96 -13.17 8.58 -8.13
CA ASP A 96 -14.15 9.63 -8.44
C ASP A 96 -13.60 10.75 -9.35
N HIS A 97 -12.28 10.83 -9.53
CA HIS A 97 -11.63 11.93 -10.23
C HIS A 97 -10.82 11.44 -11.44
N PRO A 98 -10.80 12.19 -12.56
CA PRO A 98 -9.89 11.91 -13.66
C PRO A 98 -8.45 11.93 -13.18
N ASN A 99 -7.74 10.82 -13.36
CA ASN A 99 -6.38 10.68 -12.89
C ASN A 99 -5.57 9.81 -13.87
N PRO A 100 -4.35 10.24 -14.26
CA PRO A 100 -3.50 9.49 -15.19
C PRO A 100 -2.71 8.36 -14.52
N LEU A 101 -2.70 8.31 -13.19
CA LEU A 101 -1.89 7.37 -12.40
C LEU A 101 -2.57 6.01 -12.27
N THR A 102 -1.77 4.94 -12.26
CA THR A 102 -2.26 3.64 -11.78
C THR A 102 -2.64 3.73 -10.30
N TYR A 103 -3.40 2.76 -9.81
CA TYR A 103 -3.77 2.73 -8.39
C TYR A 103 -2.53 2.67 -7.47
N GLN A 104 -1.54 1.84 -7.80
CA GLN A 104 -0.27 1.80 -7.10
C GLN A 104 0.43 3.16 -7.06
N GLN A 105 0.51 3.86 -8.20
CA GLN A 105 1.12 5.19 -8.27
C GLN A 105 0.35 6.22 -7.43
N ALA A 106 -0.98 6.13 -7.39
CA ALA A 106 -1.81 7.01 -6.57
C ALA A 106 -1.60 6.77 -5.06
N LEU A 107 -1.38 5.52 -4.64
CA LEU A 107 -1.03 5.20 -3.25
C LEU A 107 0.42 5.54 -2.89
N GLY A 108 1.30 5.70 -3.89
CA GLY A 108 2.72 5.98 -3.68
C GLY A 108 3.50 4.80 -3.09
N LEU A 109 3.05 3.57 -3.33
CA LEU A 109 3.66 2.35 -2.78
C LEU A 109 4.66 1.72 -3.76
N SER A 110 5.76 1.18 -3.22
CA SER A 110 6.65 0.29 -3.96
C SER A 110 5.91 -1.00 -4.35
N ASP A 111 6.44 -1.76 -5.30
CA ASP A 111 5.83 -3.02 -5.74
C ASP A 111 5.60 -3.98 -4.58
N GLU A 112 6.57 -4.09 -3.67
CA GLU A 112 6.51 -4.96 -2.52
C GLU A 112 5.45 -4.52 -1.50
N LEU A 113 5.42 -3.22 -1.15
CA LEU A 113 4.41 -2.69 -0.25
C LEU A 113 3.00 -2.77 -0.86
N TYR A 114 2.87 -2.54 -2.17
CA TYR A 114 1.59 -2.63 -2.86
C TYR A 114 1.04 -4.06 -2.89
N ARG A 115 1.87 -5.06 -3.21
CA ARG A 115 1.45 -6.46 -3.14
C ARG A 115 1.07 -6.87 -1.72
N ARG A 116 1.84 -6.42 -0.72
CA ARG A 116 1.53 -6.67 0.69
C ARG A 116 0.20 -6.03 1.10
N PHE A 117 -0.05 -4.78 0.69
CA PHE A 117 -1.31 -4.08 0.91
C PHE A 117 -2.54 -4.82 0.35
N LEU A 118 -2.41 -5.46 -0.82
CA LEU A 118 -3.52 -6.20 -1.44
C LEU A 118 -3.77 -7.56 -0.76
N SER A 119 -2.71 -8.20 -0.26
CA SER A 119 -2.75 -9.57 0.27
C SER A 119 -3.02 -9.66 1.77
N HIS A 120 -2.54 -8.70 2.56
CA HIS A 120 -2.57 -8.76 4.02
C HIS A 120 -3.55 -7.75 4.62
N PRO A 121 -4.19 -8.08 5.75
CA PRO A 121 -4.98 -7.10 6.50
C PRO A 121 -4.08 -5.99 7.05
N MET A 122 -4.60 -4.77 7.12
CA MET A 122 -3.93 -3.65 7.77
C MET A 122 -3.84 -3.90 9.28
N ILE A 123 -2.67 -3.70 9.87
CA ILE A 123 -2.49 -3.74 11.32
C ILE A 123 -3.03 -2.47 11.99
N ASP A 124 -3.34 -2.54 13.27
CA ASP A 124 -3.74 -1.39 14.07
C ASP A 124 -2.58 -0.80 14.91
N ASP A 125 -2.89 0.22 15.72
CA ASP A 125 -1.91 0.89 16.58
C ASP A 125 -1.31 -0.03 17.64
N GLU A 126 -2.09 -0.98 18.16
CA GLU A 126 -1.63 -1.92 19.19
C GLU A 126 -0.69 -2.94 18.59
N ASP A 127 -1.00 -3.45 17.40
CA ASP A 127 -0.11 -4.31 16.63
C ASP A 127 1.19 -3.61 16.26
N ALA A 128 1.13 -2.38 15.74
CA ALA A 128 2.32 -1.59 15.41
C ALA A 128 3.20 -1.36 16.65
N TRP A 129 2.57 -1.01 17.79
CA TRP A 129 3.26 -0.86 19.07
C TRP A 129 3.90 -2.18 19.53
N ARG A 130 3.16 -3.29 19.50
CA ARG A 130 3.62 -4.61 19.91
C ARG A 130 4.80 -5.09 19.06
N MET A 131 4.73 -4.91 17.75
CA MET A 131 5.83 -5.25 16.84
C MET A 131 7.07 -4.42 17.16
N ALA A 132 6.97 -3.09 17.20
CA ALA A 132 8.12 -2.21 17.45
C ALA A 132 8.70 -2.37 18.86
N SER A 133 7.87 -2.66 19.87
CA SER A 133 8.32 -2.86 21.25
C SER A 133 9.03 -4.21 21.49
N SER A 134 8.98 -5.14 20.53
CA SER A 134 9.73 -6.39 20.60
C SER A 134 11.24 -6.20 20.57
N GLY A 135 11.72 -5.06 20.05
CA GLY A 135 13.14 -4.76 19.86
C GLY A 135 13.79 -5.43 18.64
N LEU A 136 13.10 -6.37 17.98
CA LEU A 136 13.56 -7.03 16.76
C LEU A 136 12.36 -7.36 15.86
N VAL A 137 12.28 -6.70 14.72
CA VAL A 137 11.14 -6.77 13.80
C VAL A 137 11.57 -7.49 12.52
N SER A 138 10.80 -8.47 12.06
CA SER A 138 11.04 -9.12 10.76
C SER A 138 10.83 -8.13 9.60
N GLU A 139 11.42 -8.39 8.44
CA GLU A 139 11.17 -7.57 7.25
C GLU A 139 9.67 -7.46 6.94
N ASP A 140 8.94 -8.55 7.08
CA ASP A 140 7.50 -8.59 6.93
C ASP A 140 6.76 -7.71 7.94
N GLY A 141 7.10 -7.82 9.23
CA GLY A 141 6.52 -6.95 10.25
C GLY A 141 6.87 -5.47 10.03
N TYR A 142 8.06 -5.18 9.51
CA TYR A 142 8.45 -3.82 9.16
C TYR A 142 7.62 -3.28 8.00
N ARG A 143 7.37 -4.09 6.97
CA ARG A 143 6.47 -3.72 5.85
C ARG A 143 5.03 -3.47 6.34
N ASP A 144 4.54 -4.25 7.30
CA ASP A 144 3.23 -4.00 7.94
C ASP A 144 3.21 -2.65 8.69
N ILE A 145 4.26 -2.35 9.46
CA ILE A 145 4.42 -1.06 10.13
C ILE A 145 4.50 0.09 9.12
N GLN A 146 5.18 -0.09 7.99
CA GLN A 146 5.24 0.91 6.92
C GLN A 146 3.86 1.18 6.32
N LEU A 147 3.08 0.14 6.02
CA LEU A 147 1.72 0.29 5.51
C LEU A 147 0.81 1.00 6.51
N TRP A 148 0.85 0.61 7.78
CA TRP A 148 0.13 1.31 8.86
C TRP A 148 0.56 2.78 8.96
N TYR A 149 1.87 3.05 8.90
CA TYR A 149 2.42 4.40 8.96
C TYR A 149 1.92 5.29 7.82
N PHE A 150 1.96 4.79 6.58
CA PHE A 150 1.48 5.53 5.40
C PHE A 150 -0.04 5.66 5.35
N ASN A 151 -0.79 4.78 6.03
CA ASN A 151 -2.24 4.83 6.13
C ASN A 151 -2.74 5.82 7.19
N GLY A 152 -2.28 7.07 7.13
CA GLY A 152 -2.77 8.18 7.96
C GLY A 152 -2.05 8.41 9.28
N ASN A 153 -1.11 7.55 9.66
CA ASN A 153 -0.39 7.67 10.93
C ASN A 153 0.87 8.55 10.87
N SER A 154 1.36 8.87 9.67
CA SER A 154 2.54 9.72 9.44
C SER A 154 2.41 11.17 9.93
N PHE A 155 1.19 11.63 10.22
CA PHE A 155 0.94 12.97 10.76
C PHE A 155 1.20 13.08 12.26
N THR A 156 1.07 11.97 12.99
CA THR A 156 1.17 11.91 14.46
C THR A 156 2.29 11.01 14.93
N CYS A 157 2.86 10.21 14.04
CA CYS A 157 3.95 9.29 14.31
C CYS A 157 5.16 9.63 13.45
N TRP A 158 6.33 9.18 13.87
CA TRP A 158 7.54 9.19 13.04
C TRP A 158 8.09 7.77 12.94
N LEU A 159 8.38 7.33 11.73
CA LEU A 159 9.02 6.05 11.44
C LEU A 159 10.27 6.32 10.59
N GLY A 160 11.42 5.85 11.03
CA GLY A 160 12.64 6.03 10.25
C GLY A 160 13.86 5.30 10.79
N PRO A 161 14.92 5.23 9.97
CA PRO A 161 16.19 4.66 10.40
C PRO A 161 16.87 5.58 11.42
N LEU A 162 17.48 4.96 12.44
CA LEU A 162 18.39 5.62 13.38
C LEU A 162 19.86 5.40 12.99
N GLY A 163 20.14 4.39 12.18
CA GLY A 163 21.48 4.10 11.65
C GLY A 163 21.73 2.61 11.52
N VAL A 164 23.00 2.29 11.31
CA VAL A 164 23.51 0.92 11.24
C VAL A 164 24.65 0.79 12.23
N ASP A 165 24.65 -0.29 13.01
CA ASP A 165 25.73 -0.64 13.92
C ASP A 165 26.17 -2.11 13.73
N GLY A 166 27.11 -2.59 14.56
CA GLY A 166 27.61 -3.96 14.49
C GLY A 166 26.60 -5.04 14.88
N THR A 167 25.36 -4.65 15.22
CA THR A 167 24.23 -5.56 15.47
C THR A 167 23.30 -5.61 14.27
N GLY A 168 23.01 -4.48 13.62
CA GLY A 168 22.12 -4.45 12.47
C GLY A 168 21.61 -3.06 12.07
N ASN A 169 20.62 -3.04 11.18
CA ASN A 169 19.87 -1.83 10.85
C ASN A 169 18.93 -1.46 12.01
N LEU A 170 19.15 -0.30 12.63
CA LEU A 170 18.36 0.19 13.75
C LEU A 170 17.33 1.21 13.27
N TYR A 171 16.08 1.03 13.69
CA TYR A 171 14.94 1.90 13.39
C TYR A 171 14.29 2.41 14.67
N ALA A 172 13.51 3.46 14.53
CA ALA A 172 12.57 3.87 15.56
C ALA A 172 11.18 4.17 15.01
N LEU A 173 10.19 3.83 15.84
CA LEU A 173 8.80 4.23 15.71
C LEU A 173 8.44 5.10 16.91
N THR A 174 8.12 6.37 16.66
CA THR A 174 7.75 7.33 17.69
C THR A 174 6.27 7.70 17.56
N PHE A 175 5.47 7.34 18.55
CA PHE A 175 4.06 7.74 18.66
C PHE A 175 3.95 9.14 19.27
N ASN A 176 2.92 9.90 18.89
CA ASN A 176 2.71 11.29 19.32
C ASN A 176 3.93 12.19 19.07
N TYR A 177 4.57 11.99 17.92
CA TYR A 177 5.77 12.70 17.50
C TYR A 177 5.54 14.22 17.49
N GLY A 178 6.54 14.97 17.93
CA GLY A 178 6.44 16.44 18.05
C GLY A 178 5.61 16.93 19.24
N THR A 179 5.19 16.05 20.15
CA THR A 179 4.44 16.41 21.36
C THR A 179 5.15 16.00 22.65
N PRO A 180 4.82 16.58 23.83
CA PRO A 180 5.35 16.12 25.12
C PRO A 180 4.99 14.69 25.51
N ARG A 181 4.04 14.06 24.79
CA ARG A 181 3.63 12.67 25.01
C ARG A 181 4.36 11.69 24.07
N ALA A 182 5.39 12.15 23.36
CA ALA A 182 6.14 11.33 22.44
C ALA A 182 6.66 10.07 23.13
N ARG A 183 6.47 8.91 22.48
CA ARG A 183 6.99 7.62 22.95
C ARG A 183 7.73 6.95 21.81
N GLU A 184 9.05 6.86 21.97
CA GLU A 184 9.95 6.22 21.01
C GLU A 184 10.13 4.74 21.35
N LEU A 185 9.94 3.89 20.34
CA LEU A 185 10.27 2.47 20.38
C LEU A 185 11.41 2.25 19.39
N ARG A 186 12.46 1.57 19.83
CA ARG A 186 13.61 1.21 18.99
C ARG A 186 13.60 -0.27 18.70
N PHE A 187 13.88 -0.62 17.46
CA PHE A 187 13.98 -2.02 17.06
C PHE A 187 15.03 -2.20 15.97
N TYR A 188 15.68 -3.35 16.00
CA TYR A 188 16.48 -3.82 14.87
C TYR A 188 15.59 -4.46 13.82
N LEU A 189 15.98 -4.34 12.55
CA LEU A 189 15.39 -5.10 11.46
C LEU A 189 16.08 -6.46 11.37
N LEU A 190 15.31 -7.55 11.41
CA LEU A 190 15.80 -8.91 11.17
C LEU A 190 15.91 -9.16 9.66
N ASP A 191 16.88 -8.51 9.05
CA ASP A 191 17.28 -8.67 7.65
C ASP A 191 18.55 -9.52 7.53
N ASP A 192 19.02 -9.73 6.30
CA ASP A 192 20.25 -10.49 6.04
C ASP A 192 21.47 -9.91 6.77
N TYR A 193 21.56 -8.59 6.87
CA TYR A 193 22.66 -7.93 7.57
C TYR A 193 22.64 -8.24 9.08
N TYR A 194 21.47 -8.18 9.73
CA TYR A 194 21.33 -8.58 11.13
C TYR A 194 21.69 -10.06 11.32
N ARG A 195 21.25 -10.95 10.42
CA ARG A 195 21.56 -12.38 10.49
C ARG A 195 23.06 -12.64 10.39
N ASP A 196 23.72 -11.97 9.44
CA ASP A 196 25.16 -12.07 9.22
C ASP A 196 25.94 -11.58 10.45
N MET A 197 25.59 -10.41 10.99
CA MET A 197 26.29 -9.81 12.14
C MET A 197 26.10 -10.61 13.43
N ASN A 198 24.96 -11.28 13.60
CA ASN A 198 24.63 -12.03 14.81
C ASN A 198 24.80 -13.55 14.65
N HIS A 199 25.37 -14.01 13.53
CA HIS A 199 25.61 -15.43 13.23
C HIS A 199 24.34 -16.31 13.34
N ILE A 200 23.21 -15.79 12.87
CA ILE A 200 21.92 -16.48 12.85
C ILE A 200 21.77 -17.15 11.48
N LEU A 201 21.72 -18.48 11.47
CA LEU A 201 21.48 -19.31 10.28
C LEU A 201 20.05 -19.18 9.74
#